data_AF-A0A1G3PZI8-F1
#
_entry.id   AF-A0A1G3PZI8-F1
#
_cell.length_a   1.000
_cell.length_b   1.000
_cell.length_c   1.000
_cell.angle_alpha   90.00
_cell.angle_beta   90.00
_cell.angle_gamma   90.00
#
_symmetry.space_group_name_H-M   'P 1'
#
loop_
_entity.id
_entity.type
_entity.pdbx_description
1 polymer ?
#
loop_
_entity_poly.entity_id
_entity_poly.type
_entity_poly.pdbx_seq_one_letter_code
_entity_poly.pdbx_strand_id
1 'polypeptide(L)'
;MEIELAQKLLSFFFKAPLVNALLVFEDNEYFGVVFKRDIEMGLREGNFQLFENISTIRAEELTTVLFAQQVSSGTVIPVIDKVGNLNKIISYEEFESHFHFDRFIADFSVAPVIDSLDTPIMVTNHFKRILYMNRGAYEIAEKDFTGWNISSLLKQFEIEISGDKMLVTAGEMTYQLHIHFAMAENFSYHVYQFIPV
;
A
#
# COMPACT_ATOMS: atom_id res chain seq x y z
N MET A 1 0.83 28.93 -4.98
CA MET A 1 1.33 27.56 -5.11
C MET A 1 1.56 26.88 -3.75
N GLU A 2 2.49 27.32 -2.90
CA GLU A 2 2.77 26.61 -1.62
C GLU A 2 1.70 26.80 -0.52
N ILE A 3 1.11 28.00 -0.42
CA ILE A 3 -0.04 28.25 0.47
C ILE A 3 -1.26 27.41 0.05
N GLU A 4 -1.51 27.29 -1.24
CA GLU A 4 -2.60 26.47 -1.79
C GLU A 4 -2.36 24.98 -1.50
N LEU A 5 -1.10 24.53 -1.56
CA LEU A 5 -0.73 23.17 -1.17
C LEU A 5 -1.01 22.93 0.31
N ALA A 6 -0.57 23.82 1.21
CA ALA A 6 -0.86 23.70 2.64
C ALA A 6 -2.38 23.63 2.92
N GLN A 7 -3.17 24.49 2.29
CA GLN A 7 -4.64 24.47 2.39
C GLN A 7 -5.25 23.16 1.87
N LYS A 8 -4.75 22.67 0.72
CA LYS A 8 -5.14 21.38 0.15
C LYS A 8 -4.86 20.24 1.12
N LEU A 9 -3.66 20.18 1.71
CA LEU A 9 -3.28 19.14 2.67
C LEU A 9 -4.14 19.21 3.94
N LEU A 10 -4.40 20.42 4.47
CA LEU A 10 -5.30 20.59 5.62
C LEU A 10 -6.70 20.06 5.33
N SER A 11 -7.18 20.17 4.08
CA SER A 11 -8.50 19.68 3.71
C SER A 11 -8.67 18.16 3.89
N PHE A 12 -7.59 17.40 3.84
CA PHE A 12 -7.63 15.94 4.02
C PHE A 12 -7.94 15.54 5.47
N PHE A 13 -7.55 16.36 6.45
CA PHE A 13 -7.88 16.12 7.86
C PHE A 13 -9.38 16.31 8.17
N PHE A 14 -10.13 17.07 7.36
CA PHE A 14 -11.59 17.11 7.52
C PHE A 14 -12.26 15.79 7.16
N LYS A 15 -11.65 15.02 6.24
CA LYS A 15 -12.12 13.67 5.87
C LYS A 15 -11.63 12.60 6.86
N ALA A 16 -10.61 12.91 7.65
CA ALA A 16 -9.96 12.00 8.60
C ALA A 16 -9.66 12.72 9.93
N PRO A 17 -10.68 13.06 10.72
CA PRO A 17 -10.52 13.91 11.90
C PRO A 17 -9.75 13.26 13.06
N LEU A 18 -9.54 11.94 13.01
CA LEU A 18 -8.86 11.17 14.06
C LEU A 18 -7.35 11.04 13.86
N VAL A 19 -6.81 11.54 12.74
CA VAL A 19 -5.36 11.51 12.48
C VAL A 19 -4.72 12.89 12.66
N ASN A 20 -3.49 12.89 13.17
CA ASN A 20 -2.65 14.07 13.41
C ASN A 20 -1.59 14.27 12.31
N ALA A 21 -1.43 13.30 11.41
CA ALA A 21 -0.50 13.38 10.30
C ALA A 21 -1.09 12.73 9.04
N LEU A 22 -0.55 13.11 7.88
CA LEU A 22 -0.78 12.41 6.61
C LEU A 22 0.38 11.44 6.39
N LEU A 23 0.07 10.24 5.90
CA LEU A 23 1.10 9.29 5.47
C LEU A 23 1.63 9.72 4.10
N VAL A 24 2.95 9.70 3.92
CA VAL A 24 3.60 10.02 2.65
C VAL A 24 4.20 8.75 2.08
N PHE A 25 3.84 8.45 0.84
CA PHE A 25 4.34 7.31 0.08
C PHE A 25 5.02 7.77 -1.21
N GLU A 26 6.03 7.03 -1.65
CA GLU A 26 6.67 7.16 -2.95
C GLU A 26 6.80 5.76 -3.54
N ASP A 27 6.36 5.57 -4.79
CA ASP A 27 6.43 4.27 -5.47
C ASP A 27 5.83 3.08 -4.69
N ASN A 28 4.77 3.34 -3.91
CA ASN A 28 4.10 2.42 -2.98
C ASN A 28 4.92 2.02 -1.74
N GLU A 29 6.06 2.67 -1.50
CA GLU A 29 6.85 2.54 -0.28
C GLU A 29 6.58 3.71 0.67
N TYR A 30 6.49 3.40 1.96
CA TYR A 30 6.31 4.42 2.98
C TYR A 30 7.57 5.29 3.10
N PHE A 31 7.41 6.60 2.94
CA PHE A 31 8.49 7.57 2.98
C PHE A 31 8.57 8.34 4.30
N GLY A 32 7.42 8.61 4.92
CA GLY A 32 7.35 9.37 6.16
C GLY A 32 5.95 9.90 6.44
N VAL A 33 5.86 10.88 7.32
CA VAL A 33 4.60 11.57 7.65
C VAL A 33 4.77 13.08 7.60
N VAL A 34 3.68 13.79 7.33
CA VAL A 34 3.62 15.25 7.53
C VAL A 34 2.56 15.57 8.57
N PHE A 35 2.94 16.24 9.65
CA PHE A 35 2.03 16.53 10.75
C PHE A 35 1.12 17.70 10.43
N LYS A 36 -0.13 17.61 10.88
CA LYS A 36 -1.13 18.68 10.77
C LYS A 36 -0.61 19.99 11.35
N ARG A 37 0.00 19.93 12.53
CA ARG A 37 0.55 21.11 13.23
C ARG A 37 1.60 21.84 12.38
N ASP A 38 2.48 21.10 11.72
CA ASP A 38 3.57 21.68 10.95
C ASP A 38 3.04 22.35 9.67
N ILE A 39 1.98 21.78 9.07
CA ILE A 39 1.23 22.43 7.98
C ILE A 39 0.54 23.72 8.46
N GLU A 40 -0.12 23.69 9.62
CA GLU A 40 -0.79 24.86 10.20
C GLU A 40 0.21 25.98 10.54
N MET A 41 1.38 25.63 11.08
CA MET A 41 2.46 26.56 11.37
C MET A 41 3.02 27.18 10.09
N GLY A 42 3.37 26.37 9.09
CA GLY A 42 3.90 26.87 7.82
C GLY A 42 2.88 27.74 7.04
N LEU A 43 1.58 27.46 7.18
CA LEU A 43 0.53 28.32 6.61
C LEU A 43 0.47 29.68 7.30
N ARG A 44 0.62 29.73 8.63
CA ARG A 44 0.63 30.96 9.42
C ARG A 44 1.86 31.81 9.14
N GLU A 45 3.01 31.17 9.00
CA GLU A 45 4.30 31.83 8.74
C GLU A 45 4.50 32.18 7.25
N GLY A 46 3.70 31.57 6.36
CA GLY A 46 3.73 31.85 4.92
C GLY A 46 4.89 31.18 4.18
N ASN A 47 5.49 30.14 4.75
CA ASN A 47 6.73 29.49 4.30
C ASN A 47 6.62 27.95 4.25
N PHE A 48 5.41 27.39 4.13
CA PHE A 48 5.24 25.94 4.13
C PHE A 48 5.87 25.26 2.91
N GLN A 49 6.85 24.39 3.15
CA GLN A 49 7.40 23.49 2.13
C GLN A 49 7.18 22.03 2.54
N LEU A 50 6.44 21.28 1.72
CA LEU A 50 6.06 19.90 2.06
C LEU A 50 7.29 19.03 2.34
N PHE A 51 8.27 19.02 1.42
CA PHE A 51 9.42 18.13 1.51
C PHE A 51 10.24 18.33 2.80
N GLU A 52 10.41 19.58 3.24
CA GLU A 52 11.14 19.92 4.47
C GLU A 52 10.38 19.52 5.74
N ASN A 53 9.06 19.35 5.65
CA ASN A 53 8.19 18.99 6.77
C ASN A 53 7.84 17.49 6.81
N ILE A 54 8.44 16.68 5.94
CA ILE A 54 8.29 15.22 6.01
C ILE A 54 9.22 14.69 7.11
N SER A 55 8.62 14.10 8.14
CA SER A 55 9.32 13.41 9.21
C SER A 55 9.36 11.91 8.95
N THR A 56 10.56 11.32 8.96
CA THR A 56 10.72 9.87 8.92
C THR A 56 10.44 9.29 10.31
N ILE A 57 9.31 8.61 10.45
CA ILE A 57 8.92 7.91 11.69
C ILE A 57 9.03 6.41 11.47
N ARG A 58 9.55 5.68 12.46
CA ARG A 58 9.61 4.21 12.39
C ARG A 58 8.21 3.62 12.40
N ALA A 59 8.02 2.51 11.68
CA ALA A 59 6.72 1.85 11.59
C ALA A 59 6.13 1.50 12.97
N GLU A 60 6.99 1.08 13.91
CA GLU A 60 6.60 0.74 15.28
C GLU A 60 6.05 1.92 16.10
N GLU A 61 6.41 3.16 15.73
CA GLU A 61 5.99 4.38 16.42
C GLU A 61 4.77 5.05 15.75
N LEU A 62 4.44 4.64 14.52
CA LEU A 62 3.42 5.28 13.70
C LEU A 62 2.07 5.37 14.39
N THR A 63 1.59 4.29 15.01
CA THR A 63 0.29 4.28 15.69
C THR A 63 0.21 5.36 16.78
N THR A 64 1.30 5.54 17.53
CA THR A 64 1.35 6.51 18.64
C THR A 64 1.35 7.94 18.15
N VAL A 65 2.01 8.24 17.03
CA VAL A 65 2.11 9.61 16.51
C VAL A 65 0.95 9.99 15.59
N LEU A 66 0.40 9.02 14.87
CA LEU A 66 -0.59 9.26 13.82
C LEU A 66 -1.97 9.53 14.40
N PHE A 67 -2.35 8.86 15.50
CA PHE A 67 -3.71 8.91 16.01
C PHE A 67 -3.82 9.76 17.27
N ALA A 68 -4.85 10.60 17.34
CA ALA A 68 -5.09 11.48 18.48
C ALA A 68 -5.74 10.77 19.68
N GLN A 69 -6.45 9.66 19.42
CA GLN A 69 -7.27 8.92 20.38
C GLN A 69 -7.30 7.44 20.00
N GLN A 70 -8.07 6.64 20.76
CA GLN A 70 -8.29 5.23 20.47
C GLN A 70 -8.92 5.05 19.08
N VAL A 71 -8.28 4.22 18.26
CA VAL A 71 -8.69 3.92 16.88
C VAL A 71 -9.73 2.82 16.82
N SER A 72 -10.56 2.86 15.78
CA SER A 72 -11.52 1.80 15.44
C SER A 72 -11.29 1.35 14.00
N SER A 73 -11.91 0.25 13.59
CA SER A 73 -11.85 -0.22 12.19
C SER A 73 -12.35 0.82 11.18
N GLY A 74 -13.27 1.69 11.59
CA GLY A 74 -13.78 2.80 10.77
C GLY A 74 -12.86 4.03 10.73
N THR A 75 -11.75 4.03 11.45
CA THR A 75 -10.77 5.13 11.35
C THR A 75 -10.16 5.14 9.96
N VAL A 76 -10.17 6.31 9.32
CA VAL A 76 -9.62 6.51 7.99
C VAL A 76 -8.35 7.36 8.03
N ILE A 77 -7.41 7.09 7.13
CA ILE A 77 -6.08 7.68 7.12
C ILE A 77 -5.77 8.17 5.70
N PRO A 78 -5.49 9.45 5.47
CA PRO A 78 -5.10 9.94 4.16
C PRO A 78 -3.65 9.58 3.86
N VAL A 79 -3.43 9.11 2.64
CA VAL A 79 -2.11 8.82 2.07
C VAL A 79 -1.87 9.77 0.91
N ILE A 80 -0.74 10.46 0.93
CA ILE A 80 -0.32 11.40 -0.11
C ILE A 80 0.99 10.97 -0.77
N ASP A 81 1.25 11.48 -1.96
CA ASP A 81 2.59 11.44 -2.57
C ASP A 81 3.50 12.57 -2.04
N LYS A 82 4.77 12.56 -2.42
CA LYS A 82 5.77 13.58 -2.02
C LYS A 82 5.49 14.98 -2.54
N VAL A 83 4.60 15.14 -3.52
CA VAL A 83 4.19 16.45 -4.05
C VAL A 83 2.82 16.90 -3.49
N GLY A 84 2.24 16.11 -2.59
CA GLY A 84 1.02 16.40 -1.85
C GLY A 84 -0.28 16.17 -2.61
N ASN A 85 -0.29 15.25 -3.57
CA ASN A 85 -1.53 14.69 -4.11
C ASN A 85 -2.06 13.59 -3.21
N LEU A 86 -3.38 13.54 -3.05
CA LEU A 86 -4.03 12.43 -2.36
C LEU A 86 -3.97 11.19 -3.25
N ASN A 87 -3.28 10.17 -2.77
CA ASN A 87 -3.27 8.85 -3.41
C ASN A 87 -4.55 8.11 -3.05
N LYS A 88 -4.82 7.97 -1.74
CA LYS A 88 -5.97 7.24 -1.22
C LYS A 88 -6.29 7.68 0.21
N ILE A 89 -7.56 7.50 0.62
CA ILE A 89 -7.94 7.44 2.03
C ILE A 89 -8.12 5.97 2.37
N ILE A 90 -7.21 5.43 3.19
CA ILE A 90 -7.21 4.02 3.59
C ILE A 90 -7.98 3.82 4.88
N SER A 91 -8.48 2.61 5.12
CA SER A 91 -9.02 2.21 6.42
C SER A 91 -7.90 1.86 7.40
N TYR A 92 -8.24 1.76 8.69
CA TYR A 92 -7.31 1.27 9.72
C TYR A 92 -6.87 -0.17 9.45
N GLU A 93 -7.74 -0.99 8.86
CA GLU A 93 -7.41 -2.36 8.44
C GLU A 93 -6.34 -2.38 7.34
N GLU A 94 -6.45 -1.51 6.33
CA GLU A 94 -5.42 -1.35 5.30
C GLU A 94 -4.10 -0.84 5.89
N PHE A 95 -4.15 0.02 6.90
CA PHE A 95 -2.98 0.47 7.65
C PHE A 95 -2.28 -0.69 8.39
N GLU A 96 -3.02 -1.49 9.16
CA GLU A 96 -2.46 -2.66 9.88
C GLU A 96 -1.84 -3.65 8.88
N SER A 97 -2.49 -3.88 7.72
CA SER A 97 -1.97 -4.78 6.68
C SER A 97 -0.62 -4.38 6.11
N HIS A 98 -0.20 -3.12 6.31
CA HIS A 98 1.09 -2.62 5.84
C HIS A 98 2.09 -2.44 6.97
N PHE A 99 1.68 -1.84 8.10
CA PHE A 99 2.60 -1.45 9.18
C PHE A 99 2.65 -2.44 10.35
N HIS A 100 1.58 -3.23 10.56
CA HIS A 100 1.47 -4.25 11.61
C HIS A 100 1.25 -5.62 10.99
N PHE A 101 2.06 -5.92 9.97
CA PHE A 101 1.86 -7.05 9.07
C PHE A 101 1.73 -8.40 9.78
N ASP A 102 2.63 -8.69 10.73
CA ASP A 102 2.64 -9.97 11.45
C ASP A 102 1.35 -10.20 12.25
N ARG A 103 0.80 -9.12 12.82
CA ARG A 103 -0.49 -9.16 13.52
C ARG A 103 -1.63 -9.35 12.54
N PHE A 104 -1.62 -8.61 11.44
CA PHE A 104 -2.67 -8.69 10.42
C PHE A 104 -2.74 -10.07 9.78
N ILE A 105 -1.59 -10.65 9.42
CA ILE A 105 -1.53 -11.90 8.67
C ILE A 105 -1.95 -13.11 9.51
N ALA A 106 -1.79 -13.05 10.83
CA ALA A 106 -2.23 -14.12 11.73
C ALA A 106 -3.74 -14.40 11.63
N ASP A 107 -4.53 -13.38 11.33
CA ASP A 107 -5.99 -13.45 11.18
C ASP A 107 -6.46 -13.37 9.72
N PHE A 108 -5.54 -13.16 8.77
CA PHE A 108 -5.87 -13.06 7.35
C PHE A 108 -6.20 -14.44 6.77
N SER A 109 -7.36 -14.56 6.13
CA SER A 109 -7.77 -15.77 5.43
C SER A 109 -8.24 -15.44 4.02
N VAL A 110 -7.83 -16.28 3.08
CA VAL A 110 -8.37 -16.27 1.72
C VAL A 110 -9.44 -17.35 1.59
N ALA A 111 -10.35 -17.18 0.64
CA ALA A 111 -11.36 -18.20 0.37
C ALA A 111 -10.66 -19.52 -0.04
N PRO A 112 -11.06 -20.69 0.49
CA PRO A 112 -10.42 -21.98 0.19
C PRO A 112 -10.37 -22.34 -1.29
N VAL A 113 -11.26 -21.75 -2.10
CA VAL A 113 -11.24 -21.90 -3.56
C VAL A 113 -9.92 -21.43 -4.16
N ILE A 114 -9.28 -20.40 -3.61
CA ILE A 114 -8.02 -19.84 -4.11
C ILE A 114 -6.86 -20.81 -3.91
N ASP A 115 -6.85 -21.57 -2.81
CA ASP A 115 -5.87 -22.64 -2.56
C ASP A 115 -5.97 -23.77 -3.59
N SER A 116 -7.19 -24.03 -4.09
CA SER A 116 -7.46 -25.13 -5.02
C SER A 116 -7.24 -24.80 -6.49
N LEU A 117 -6.88 -23.55 -6.83
CA LEU A 117 -6.63 -23.14 -8.21
C LEU A 117 -5.25 -23.63 -8.68
N ASP A 118 -5.22 -24.29 -9.85
CA ASP A 118 -3.99 -24.81 -10.46
C ASP A 118 -3.04 -23.71 -10.95
N THR A 119 -3.55 -22.50 -11.20
CA THR A 119 -2.73 -21.36 -11.64
C THR A 119 -2.05 -20.68 -10.45
N PRO A 120 -0.76 -20.28 -10.56
CA PRO A 120 -0.11 -19.46 -9.55
C PRO A 120 -0.87 -18.15 -9.29
N ILE A 121 -1.18 -17.88 -8.02
CA ILE A 121 -1.92 -16.70 -7.57
C ILE A 121 -1.25 -16.08 -6.35
N MET A 122 -1.13 -14.75 -6.41
CA MET A 122 -0.69 -13.93 -5.28
C MET A 122 -1.71 -12.84 -5.00
N VAL A 123 -1.95 -12.57 -3.72
CA VAL A 123 -2.84 -11.49 -3.28
C VAL A 123 -2.00 -10.44 -2.57
N THR A 124 -2.19 -9.18 -2.92
CA THR A 124 -1.49 -8.05 -2.29
C THR A 124 -2.48 -7.02 -1.76
N ASN A 125 -2.08 -6.24 -0.76
CA ASN A 125 -2.86 -5.09 -0.34
C ASN A 125 -2.76 -3.92 -1.34
N HIS A 126 -3.36 -2.78 -1.00
CA HIS A 126 -3.26 -1.57 -1.80
C HIS A 126 -1.82 -1.18 -2.13
N PHE A 127 -0.93 -1.27 -1.13
CA PHE A 127 0.50 -0.92 -1.21
C PHE A 127 1.36 -2.00 -1.84
N LYS A 128 0.75 -2.99 -2.51
CA LYS A 128 1.45 -4.06 -3.23
C LYS A 128 2.29 -4.97 -2.33
N ARG A 129 2.06 -4.96 -1.01
CA ARG A 129 2.64 -5.92 -0.07
C ARG A 129 1.91 -7.25 -0.20
N ILE A 130 2.64 -8.35 -0.40
CA ILE A 130 2.07 -9.68 -0.59
C ILE A 130 1.47 -10.16 0.73
N LEU A 131 0.17 -10.43 0.70
CA LEU A 131 -0.60 -10.97 1.82
C LEU A 131 -0.68 -12.50 1.74
N TYR A 132 -0.68 -13.06 0.53
CA TYR A 132 -0.88 -14.49 0.34
C TYR A 132 -0.29 -14.97 -0.99
N MET A 133 0.16 -16.21 -0.99
CA MET A 133 0.64 -16.96 -2.14
C MET A 133 0.02 -18.35 -2.10
N ASN A 134 -0.58 -18.82 -3.20
CA ASN A 134 -0.99 -20.23 -3.28
C ASN A 134 0.22 -21.14 -3.60
N ARG A 135 0.00 -22.45 -3.62
CA ARG A 135 1.06 -23.43 -3.91
C ARG A 135 1.79 -23.14 -5.23
N GLY A 136 1.06 -22.88 -6.32
CA GLY A 136 1.68 -22.58 -7.61
C GLY A 136 2.54 -21.29 -7.55
N ALA A 137 2.10 -20.28 -6.80
CA ALA A 137 2.86 -19.05 -6.60
C ALA A 137 4.18 -19.30 -5.83
N TYR A 138 4.16 -20.17 -4.82
CA TYR A 138 5.39 -20.60 -4.15
C TYR A 138 6.35 -21.34 -5.07
N GLU A 139 5.82 -22.20 -5.94
CA GLU A 139 6.63 -22.97 -6.89
C GLU A 139 7.32 -22.05 -7.92
N ILE A 140 6.64 -21.05 -8.47
CA ILE A 140 7.26 -20.09 -9.42
C ILE A 140 8.19 -19.08 -8.76
N ALA A 141 7.96 -18.76 -7.48
CA ALA A 141 8.76 -17.78 -6.74
C ALA A 141 10.00 -18.40 -6.07
N GLU A 142 10.05 -19.74 -5.97
CA GLU A 142 11.11 -20.54 -5.33
C GLU A 142 11.34 -20.26 -3.84
N LYS A 143 10.61 -19.32 -3.23
CA LYS A 143 10.63 -18.98 -1.80
C LYS A 143 9.38 -18.21 -1.39
N ASP A 144 9.23 -18.00 -0.09
CA ASP A 144 8.18 -17.17 0.47
C ASP A 144 8.49 -15.67 0.33
N PHE A 145 7.57 -14.93 -0.29
CA PHE A 145 7.61 -13.47 -0.40
C PHE A 145 6.47 -12.81 0.39
N THR A 146 5.76 -13.54 1.22
CA THR A 146 4.74 -12.97 2.11
C THR A 146 5.34 -11.83 2.94
N GLY A 147 4.70 -10.66 2.89
CA GLY A 147 5.18 -9.43 3.52
C GLY A 147 6.14 -8.58 2.69
N TRP A 148 6.58 -9.04 1.51
CA TRP A 148 7.44 -8.29 0.61
C TRP A 148 6.59 -7.50 -0.40
N ASN A 149 7.19 -6.49 -1.04
CA ASN A 149 6.56 -5.81 -2.17
C ASN A 149 6.57 -6.73 -3.41
N ILE A 150 5.45 -6.83 -4.14
CA ILE A 150 5.35 -7.65 -5.36
C ILE A 150 6.40 -7.28 -6.41
N SER A 151 6.84 -6.03 -6.45
CA SER A 151 7.90 -5.58 -7.36
C SER A 151 9.24 -6.28 -7.07
N SER A 152 9.51 -6.66 -5.82
CA SER A 152 10.72 -7.42 -5.45
C SER A 152 10.73 -8.81 -6.08
N LEU A 153 9.55 -9.43 -6.21
CA LEU A 153 9.38 -10.69 -6.91
C LEU A 153 9.43 -10.49 -8.43
N LEU A 154 8.63 -9.57 -8.97
CA LEU A 154 8.51 -9.36 -10.42
C LEU A 154 9.85 -8.99 -11.09
N LYS A 155 10.77 -8.36 -10.36
CA LYS A 155 12.15 -8.09 -10.82
C LYS A 155 12.99 -9.34 -11.08
N GLN A 156 12.57 -10.51 -10.58
CA GLN A 156 13.25 -11.78 -10.82
C GLN A 156 12.84 -12.42 -12.13
N PHE A 157 11.76 -11.94 -12.73
CA PHE A 157 11.22 -12.48 -13.97
C PHE A 157 11.58 -11.57 -15.14
N GLU A 158 11.69 -12.17 -16.32
CA GLU A 158 11.71 -11.41 -17.56
C GLU A 158 10.28 -11.01 -17.91
N ILE A 159 10.02 -9.72 -18.13
CA ILE A 159 8.68 -9.20 -18.42
C ILE A 159 8.68 -8.54 -19.79
N GLU A 160 7.85 -9.06 -20.69
CA GLU A 160 7.60 -8.51 -22.02
C GLU A 160 6.16 -7.99 -22.12
N ILE A 161 5.98 -6.81 -22.70
CA ILE A 161 4.66 -6.27 -23.03
C ILE A 161 4.41 -6.47 -24.52
N SER A 162 3.48 -7.37 -24.84
CA SER A 162 3.13 -7.73 -26.22
C SER A 162 1.66 -7.39 -26.48
N GLY A 163 1.41 -6.22 -27.06
CA GLY A 163 0.08 -5.65 -27.21
C GLY A 163 -0.57 -5.40 -25.83
N ASP A 164 -1.74 -6.01 -25.61
CA ASP A 164 -2.49 -5.90 -24.35
C ASP A 164 -2.08 -6.97 -23.31
N LYS A 165 -1.06 -7.79 -23.61
CA LYS A 165 -0.61 -8.88 -22.75
C LYS A 165 0.70 -8.54 -22.07
N MET A 166 0.76 -8.84 -20.78
CA MET A 166 2.00 -8.87 -20.02
C MET A 166 2.47 -10.33 -19.92
N LEU A 167 3.57 -10.65 -20.58
CA LEU A 167 4.19 -11.97 -20.53
C LEU A 167 5.29 -11.95 -19.49
N VAL A 168 5.35 -12.99 -18.67
CA VAL A 168 6.31 -13.15 -17.58
C VAL A 168 6.98 -14.50 -17.72
N THR A 169 8.30 -14.51 -17.88
CA THR A 169 9.10 -15.73 -17.98
C THR A 169 9.81 -15.98 -16.64
N ALA A 170 9.54 -17.14 -16.07
CA ALA A 170 10.16 -17.63 -14.84
C ALA A 170 10.78 -19.00 -15.13
N GLY A 171 12.12 -19.05 -15.17
CA GLY A 171 12.85 -20.24 -15.62
C GLY A 171 12.55 -20.56 -17.09
N GLU A 172 12.09 -21.79 -17.36
CA GLU A 172 11.75 -22.27 -18.70
C GLU A 172 10.26 -22.05 -19.05
N MET A 173 9.47 -21.50 -18.13
CA MET A 173 8.02 -21.34 -18.28
C MET A 173 7.66 -19.88 -18.53
N THR A 174 6.73 -19.66 -19.47
CA THR A 174 6.16 -18.34 -19.76
C THR A 174 4.69 -18.32 -19.35
N TYR A 175 4.31 -17.24 -18.69
CA TYR A 175 2.97 -17.00 -18.19
C TYR A 175 2.43 -15.68 -18.76
N GLN A 176 1.13 -15.63 -19.02
CA GLN A 176 0.41 -14.38 -19.15
C GLN A 176 0.02 -13.90 -17.74
N LEU A 177 0.49 -12.73 -17.35
CA LEU A 177 0.18 -12.13 -16.05
C LEU A 177 -1.09 -11.29 -16.14
N HIS A 178 -2.10 -11.69 -15.37
CA HIS A 178 -3.32 -10.93 -15.16
C HIS A 178 -3.29 -10.27 -13.78
N ILE A 179 -3.56 -8.96 -13.75
CA ILE A 179 -3.63 -8.19 -12.51
C ILE A 179 -5.05 -7.68 -12.35
N HIS A 180 -5.76 -8.22 -11.36
CA HIS A 180 -7.13 -7.82 -11.06
C HIS A 180 -7.14 -6.93 -9.82
N PHE A 181 -7.90 -5.84 -9.88
CA PHE A 181 -8.21 -5.01 -8.72
C PHE A 181 -9.56 -5.42 -8.15
N ALA A 182 -9.64 -5.59 -6.83
CA ALA A 182 -10.88 -5.87 -6.13
C ALA A 182 -10.96 -5.07 -4.82
N MET A 183 -12.20 -4.83 -4.39
CA MET A 183 -12.50 -4.04 -3.21
C MET A 183 -13.56 -4.78 -2.38
N ALA A 184 -13.16 -5.19 -1.18
CA ALA A 184 -14.09 -5.52 -0.11
C ALA A 184 -14.49 -4.22 0.62
N GLU A 185 -15.56 -4.24 1.42
CA GLU A 185 -16.20 -3.03 2.01
C GLU A 185 -15.21 -1.93 2.44
N ASN A 186 -14.12 -2.29 3.13
CA ASN A 186 -13.12 -1.34 3.61
C ASN A 186 -11.67 -1.73 3.25
N PHE A 187 -11.46 -2.64 2.31
CA PHE A 187 -10.14 -3.19 2.01
C PHE A 187 -9.95 -3.40 0.51
N SER A 188 -8.92 -2.80 -0.06
CA SER A 188 -8.57 -3.02 -1.47
C SER A 188 -7.39 -3.97 -1.60
N TYR A 189 -7.52 -4.89 -2.55
CA TYR A 189 -6.49 -5.87 -2.83
C TYR A 189 -6.29 -6.03 -4.34
N HIS A 190 -5.11 -6.50 -4.71
CA HIS A 190 -4.79 -6.89 -6.07
C HIS A 190 -4.53 -8.39 -6.13
N VAL A 191 -5.03 -9.03 -7.17
CA VAL A 191 -4.80 -10.45 -7.44
C VAL A 191 -3.93 -10.56 -8.68
N TYR A 192 -2.75 -11.16 -8.51
CA TYR A 192 -1.80 -11.45 -9.56
C TYR A 192 -1.95 -12.92 -9.93
N GLN A 193 -2.45 -13.19 -11.13
CA GLN A 193 -2.67 -14.55 -11.64
C GLN A 193 -1.76 -14.81 -12.83
N PHE A 194 -0.99 -15.90 -12.77
CA PHE A 194 -0.07 -16.32 -13.82
C PHE A 194 -0.70 -17.48 -14.59
N ILE A 195 -1.08 -17.25 -15.84
CA ILE A 195 -1.71 -18.26 -16.70
C ILE A 195 -0.66 -18.81 -17.66
N PRO A 196 -0.35 -20.12 -17.66
CA PRO A 196 0.59 -20.69 -18.62
C PRO A 196 0.20 -20.37 -20.08
N VAL A 197 1.19 -20.03 -20.91
CA VAL A 197 1.02 -19.74 -22.35
C VAL A 197 1.27 -20.98 -23.18
#